data_AF-A0A9E5TI56-F1
#
_entry.id   AF-A0A9E5TI56-F1
#
_cell.length_a   1.000
_cell.length_b   1.000
_cell.length_c   1.000
_cell.angle_alpha   90.00
_cell.angle_beta   90.00
_cell.angle_gamma   90.00
#
_symmetry.space_group_name_H-M   'P 1'
#
loop_
_entity.id
_entity.type
_entity.pdbx_description
1 polymer ?
#
loop_
_entity_poly.entity_id
_entity_poly.type
_entity_poly.pdbx_seq_one_letter_code
_entity_poly.pdbx_strand_id
1 'polypeptide(L)'
;MTFPIFDNVVLSTYYLEPYAEGPAIQFDEVYEYADRVVKEFDVRTPSIILPAQTLSGGNQQKLIVAREFSRPIKLMIAAQPTRGLDVGS
;
A
#
# COMPACT_ATOMS: atom_id res chain seq x y z
N MET A 1 9.43 0.91 7.33
CA MET A 1 9.13 1.06 5.88
C MET A 1 9.75 2.37 5.39
N THR A 2 11.01 2.33 4.97
CA THR A 2 11.77 3.54 4.56
C THR A 2 11.39 4.05 3.18
N PHE A 3 10.77 3.21 2.34
CA PHE A 3 10.28 3.59 1.01
C PHE A 3 9.00 4.44 1.06
N PRO A 4 8.74 5.28 0.05
CA PRO A 4 7.49 6.01 -0.13
C PRO A 4 6.24 5.13 -0.10
N ILE A 5 5.09 5.71 0.24
CA ILE A 5 3.80 4.98 0.27
C ILE A 5 3.47 4.40 -1.10
N PHE A 6 3.67 5.15 -2.20
CA PHE A 6 3.40 4.64 -3.55
C PHE A 6 4.19 3.36 -3.87
N ASP A 7 5.47 3.32 -3.51
CA ASP A 7 6.33 2.14 -3.69
C ASP A 7 5.84 0.96 -2.85
N ASN A 8 5.40 1.23 -1.62
CA ASN A 8 4.86 0.19 -0.74
C ASN A 8 3.58 -0.41 -1.30
N VAL A 9 2.68 0.40 -1.87
CA VAL A 9 1.41 -0.07 -2.44
C VAL A 9 1.66 -1.08 -3.57
N VAL A 10 2.59 -0.78 -4.47
CA VAL A 10 2.85 -1.67 -5.61
C VAL A 10 3.76 -2.84 -5.29
N LEU A 11 4.41 -2.90 -4.11
CA LEU A 11 5.55 -3.78 -3.75
C LEU A 11 5.71 -5.03 -4.63
N SER A 12 5.46 -6.28 -4.24
CA SER A 12 5.61 -7.47 -5.13
C SER A 12 4.86 -7.54 -6.50
N THR A 13 4.28 -6.45 -7.01
CA THR A 13 3.63 -6.34 -8.33
C THR A 13 4.23 -5.24 -9.22
N TYR A 14 5.25 -4.50 -8.77
CA TYR A 14 5.84 -3.35 -9.49
C TYR A 14 6.32 -3.65 -10.93
N TYR A 15 6.64 -4.92 -11.23
CA TYR A 15 7.19 -5.37 -12.51
C TYR A 15 6.11 -5.85 -13.51
N LEU A 16 4.84 -5.80 -13.11
CA LEU A 16 3.72 -6.22 -13.96
C LEU A 16 3.11 -5.00 -14.65
N GLU A 17 2.52 -5.20 -15.83
CA GLU A 17 1.61 -4.21 -16.41
C GLU A 17 0.44 -3.95 -15.44
N PRO A 18 -0.03 -2.69 -15.32
CA PRO A 18 0.40 -1.48 -16.03
C PRO A 18 1.60 -0.74 -15.39
N TYR A 19 2.17 -1.24 -14.28
CA TYR A 19 3.18 -0.53 -13.48
C TYR A 19 4.60 -0.55 -14.09
N ALA A 20 4.85 -1.47 -15.01
CA ALA A 20 6.10 -1.54 -15.77
C ALA A 20 5.86 -1.85 -17.24
N GLU A 21 6.67 -1.24 -18.11
CA GLU A 21 6.76 -1.55 -19.53
C GLU A 21 8.23 -1.83 -19.87
N GLY A 22 8.54 -3.10 -20.17
CA GLY A 22 9.93 -3.53 -20.31
C GLY A 22 10.76 -3.25 -19.04
N PRO A 23 11.92 -2.57 -19.14
CA PRO A 23 12.75 -2.24 -17.97
C PRO A 23 12.29 -0.97 -17.23
N ALA A 24 11.29 -0.24 -17.75
CA ALA A 24 10.89 1.06 -17.22
C ALA A 24 9.66 0.92 -16.30
N ILE A 25 9.69 1.65 -15.17
CA ILE A 25 8.52 1.81 -14.30
C ILE A 25 7.63 2.93 -14.86
N GLN A 26 6.34 2.67 -14.93
CA GLN A 26 5.31 3.63 -15.28
C GLN A 26 4.87 4.37 -14.02
N PHE A 27 5.62 5.40 -13.62
CA PHE A 27 5.38 6.10 -12.35
C PHE A 27 4.00 6.76 -12.28
N ASP A 28 3.47 7.27 -13.40
CA ASP A 28 2.14 7.86 -13.43
C ASP A 28 1.06 6.83 -13.05
N GLU A 29 1.12 5.62 -13.63
CA GLU A 29 0.24 4.49 -13.29
C GLU A 29 0.39 4.07 -11.83
N VAL A 30 1.63 4.03 -11.32
CA VAL A 30 1.93 3.71 -9.92
C VAL A 30 1.33 4.76 -8.98
N TYR A 31 1.46 6.05 -9.30
CA TYR A 31 0.91 7.13 -8.49
C TYR A 31 -0.61 7.12 -8.50
N GLU A 32 -1.23 6.98 -9.67
CA GLU A 32 -2.69 6.90 -9.79
C GLU A 32 -3.26 5.69 -9.03
N TYR A 33 -2.59 4.54 -9.12
CA TYR A 33 -2.97 3.36 -8.37
C TYR A 33 -2.78 3.55 -6.86
N ALA A 34 -1.64 4.10 -6.44
CA ALA A 34 -1.38 4.38 -5.03
C ALA A 34 -2.42 5.33 -4.43
N ASP A 35 -2.76 6.41 -5.13
CA ASP A 35 -3.80 7.35 -4.71
C ASP A 35 -5.18 6.69 -4.59
N ARG A 36 -5.51 5.77 -5.49
CA ARG A 36 -6.76 5.01 -5.44
C ARG A 36 -6.81 4.08 -4.23
N VAL A 37 -5.75 3.31 -4.03
CA VAL A 37 -5.64 2.33 -2.94
C VAL A 37 -5.65 2.99 -1.56
N VAL A 38 -4.91 4.10 -1.37
CA VAL A 38 -4.93 4.79 -0.07
C VAL A 38 -6.30 5.38 0.27
N LYS A 39 -7.06 5.83 -0.75
CA LYS A 39 -8.43 6.32 -0.56
C LYS A 39 -9.40 5.18 -0.26
N GLU A 40 -9.32 4.07 -1.00
CA GLU A 40 -10.19 2.90 -0.83
C GLU A 40 -10.07 2.29 0.57
N PHE A 41 -8.85 2.25 1.11
CA PHE A 41 -8.57 1.65 2.43
C PHE A 41 -8.46 2.67 3.58
N ASP A 42 -8.80 3.94 3.35
CA ASP A 42 -8.71 5.05 4.33
C ASP A 42 -7.33 5.13 5.02
N VAL A 43 -6.26 5.00 4.24
CA VAL A 43 -4.88 5.23 4.69
C VAL A 43 -4.64 6.74 4.73
N ARG A 44 -4.70 7.32 5.92
CA ARG A 44 -4.55 8.76 6.12
C ARG A 44 -3.09 9.17 5.97
N THR A 45 -2.80 9.86 4.86
CA THR A 45 -1.49 10.43 4.56
C THR A 45 -1.65 11.81 3.93
N PRO A 46 -0.76 12.78 4.20
CA PRO A 46 -0.77 14.05 3.48
C PRO A 46 -0.23 13.92 2.05
N SER A 47 0.52 12.86 1.73
CA SER A 47 0.94 12.55 0.35
C SER A 47 1.45 11.11 0.22
N ILE A 48 1.26 10.50 -0.96
CA ILE A 48 1.79 9.16 -1.29
C ILE A 48 3.31 9.13 -1.51
N ILE A 49 3.96 10.28 -1.69
CA ILE A 49 5.42 10.37 -1.90
C ILE A 49 6.21 10.30 -0.60
N LEU A 50 5.54 10.45 0.55
CA LEU A 50 6.20 10.40 1.85
C LEU A 50 6.57 8.96 2.23
N PRO A 51 7.68 8.76 2.97
CA PRO A 51 8.05 7.45 3.47
C PRO A 51 6.93 6.82 4.30
N ALA A 52 6.58 5.55 4.05
CA ALA A 52 5.49 4.89 4.76
C ALA A 52 5.71 4.77 6.28
N GLN A 53 6.96 4.87 6.75
CA GLN A 53 7.27 4.94 8.19
C GLN A 53 6.72 6.20 8.89
N THR A 54 6.35 7.26 8.15
CA THR A 54 5.76 8.47 8.75
C THR A 54 4.29 8.27 9.11
N LEU A 55 3.65 7.18 8.65
CA LEU A 55 2.29 6.82 9.01
C LEU A 55 2.22 6.36 10.47
N SER A 56 1.11 6.63 11.15
CA SER A 56 0.82 6.00 12.45
C SER A 56 0.70 4.49 12.31
N GLY A 57 0.89 3.73 13.39
CA GLY A 57 0.81 2.26 13.35
C GLY A 57 -0.50 1.73 12.73
N GLY A 58 -1.63 2.36 13.04
CA GLY A 58 -2.92 2.01 12.42
C GLY A 58 -2.96 2.27 10.90
N ASN A 59 -2.41 3.39 10.43
CA ASN A 59 -2.34 3.67 8.99
C ASN A 59 -1.31 2.78 8.27
N GLN A 60 -0.23 2.40 8.94
CA GLN A 60 0.72 1.39 8.43
C GLN A 60 0.03 0.03 8.25
N GLN A 61 -0.80 -0.39 9.21
CA GLN A 61 -1.58 -1.62 9.09
C GLN A 61 -2.59 -1.53 7.94
N LYS A 62 -3.34 -0.42 7.82
CA LYS A 62 -4.25 -0.19 6.68
C LYS A 62 -3.52 -0.25 5.35
N LEU A 63 -2.32 0.33 5.23
CA LEU A 63 -1.51 0.29 4.02
C LEU A 63 -1.09 -1.14 3.65
N ILE A 64 -0.69 -1.95 4.64
CA ILE A 64 -0.35 -3.36 4.42
C ILE A 64 -1.60 -4.13 3.96
N VAL A 65 -2.73 -3.95 4.63
CA VAL A 65 -4.01 -4.57 4.24
C VAL A 65 -4.35 -4.19 2.80
N ALA A 66 -4.29 -2.90 2.48
CA ALA A 66 -4.57 -2.40 1.13
C ALA A 66 -3.71 -3.11 0.08
N ARG A 67 -2.40 -3.17 0.30
CA ARG A 67 -1.46 -3.85 -0.60
C ARG A 67 -1.75 -5.33 -0.80
N GLU A 68 -2.00 -6.06 0.28
CA GLU A 68 -2.21 -7.51 0.19
C GLU A 68 -3.58 -7.84 -0.45
N PHE A 69 -4.61 -7.04 -0.16
CA PHE A 69 -5.98 -7.27 -0.67
C PHE A 69 -6.19 -6.78 -2.10
N SER A 70 -5.42 -5.79 -2.57
CA SER A 70 -5.54 -5.28 -3.94
C SER A 70 -4.86 -6.16 -5.00
N ARG A 71 -4.45 -7.39 -4.64
CA ARG A 71 -3.79 -8.36 -5.51
C ARG A 71 -4.67 -9.59 -5.75
N PRO A 72 -4.51 -10.28 -6.89
CA PRO A 72 -5.17 -11.55 -7.14
C PRO A 72 -4.51 -12.66 -6.30
N ILE A 73 -4.88 -12.73 -5.01
CA ILE A 73 -4.37 -13.72 -4.05
C ILE A 73 -5.29 -14.94 -4.00
N LYS A 74 -4.69 -16.14 -3.95
CA LYS A 74 -5.43 -17.41 -3.80
C LYS A 74 -5.60 -17.85 -2.34
N LEU A 75 -4.69 -17.42 -1.47
CA LEU A 75 -4.67 -17.74 -0.04
C LEU A 75 -3.94 -16.62 0.70
N MET A 76 -4.53 -16.12 1.78
CA MET A 76 -3.90 -15.19 2.71
C MET A 76 -3.93 -15.80 4.12
N ILE A 77 -2.77 -15.85 4.76
CA ILE A 77 -2.67 -16.24 6.17
C ILE A 77 -2.40 -14.98 6.97
N ALA A 78 -3.36 -14.60 7.81
CA ALA A 78 -3.23 -13.47 8.72
C ALA A 78 -3.06 -13.97 10.16
N ALA A 79 -1.98 -13.58 10.81
CA ALA A 79 -1.72 -13.91 12.21
C ALA A 79 -1.93 -12.67 13.07
N GLN A 80 -2.88 -12.74 14.02
CA GLN A 80 -3.24 -11.62 14.91
C GLN A 80 -3.51 -10.29 14.17
N PRO A 81 -4.36 -10.26 13.12
CA PRO A 81 -4.53 -9.08 12.26
C PRO A 81 -5.10 -7.86 12.99
N THR A 82 -5.68 -8.05 14.17
CA THR A 82 -6.29 -7.00 15.00
C THR A 82 -5.38 -6.56 16.16
N ARG A 83 -4.18 -7.14 16.31
CA ARG A 83 -3.27 -6.75 17.40
C ARG A 83 -2.71 -5.36 17.15
N GLY A 84 -2.96 -4.45 18.09
CA GLY A 84 -2.56 -3.05 17.98
C GLY A 84 -3.52 -2.17 17.16
N LEU A 85 -4.68 -2.70 16.75
CA LEU A 85 -5.76 -1.91 16.20
C LEU A 85 -6.60 -1.36 17.37
N ASP A 86 -6.59 -0.05 17.57
CA ASP A 86 -7.47 0.62 18.54
C ASP A 86 -8.88 0.72 17.94
N VAL A 87 -9.88 0.22 18.66
CA VAL A 87 -11.30 0.18 18.23
C VAL A 87 -12.07 1.47 18.52
N GLY A 88 -11.40 2.51 19.04
CA GLY A 88 -11.97 3.84 19.14
C GLY A 88 -11.62 4.52 20.46
N SER A 89 -10.70 5.46 20.38
CA SER A 89 -10.66 6.66 21.23
C SER A 89 -11.01 7.87 20.37
#